data_AF-X1HUG9-F1
#
_entry.id   AF-X1HUG9-F1
#
_cell.length_a   1.000
_cell.length_b   1.000
_cell.length_c   1.000
_cell.angle_alpha   90.00
_cell.angle_beta   90.00
_cell.angle_gamma   90.00
#
_symmetry.space_group_name_H-M   'P 1'
#
loop_
_entity.id
_entity.type
_entity.pdbx_description
1 polymer ?
#
loop_
_entity_poly.entity_id
_entity_poly.type
_entity_poly.pdbx_seq_one_letter_code
_entity_poly.pdbx_strand_id
1 'polypeptide(L)'
;FIFSWNSAQQDLNAARTSISSLQATVNSQESELSTTKDELLTIKTELENTKNYLLNVDDELEATELRLSAMQTDMLHLHNPTFEEATSFLTEDKTDSKDYVEDSYVCSHFAHAVNINADSQGIRCAYVDMRYPQSAHAIIAFDTTDEGLVYFDPATDERVRPVVGKEYWRCIEPRPGYYYEKPSFDDTIVDILVIW
;
A
#
# COMPACT_ATOMS: atom_id res chain seq x y z
N PHE A 1 -34.96 -92.64 23.88
CA PHE A 1 -35.11 -92.10 22.52
C PHE A 1 -35.90 -90.78 22.48
N ILE A 2 -37.12 -90.70 23.03
CA ILE A 2 -37.95 -89.47 22.97
C ILE A 2 -37.32 -88.24 23.64
N PHE A 3 -36.72 -88.39 24.84
CA PHE A 3 -36.07 -87.27 25.56
C PHE A 3 -34.86 -86.68 24.81
N SER A 4 -34.03 -87.53 24.19
CA SER A 4 -32.87 -87.10 23.39
C SER A 4 -33.29 -86.35 22.13
N TRP A 5 -34.39 -86.76 21.50
CA TRP A 5 -34.94 -86.09 20.32
C TRP A 5 -35.49 -84.69 20.67
N ASN A 6 -36.18 -84.56 21.81
CA ASN A 6 -36.72 -83.27 22.24
C ASN A 6 -35.63 -82.23 22.56
N SER A 7 -34.52 -82.68 23.17
CA SER A 7 -33.34 -81.82 23.41
C SER A 7 -32.72 -81.34 22.09
N ALA A 8 -32.50 -82.25 21.14
CA ALA A 8 -31.93 -81.90 19.83
C ALA A 8 -32.83 -80.92 19.04
N GLN A 9 -34.16 -81.06 19.16
CA GLN A 9 -35.12 -80.14 18.55
C GLN A 9 -35.03 -78.72 19.16
N GLN A 10 -34.80 -78.64 20.47
CA GLN A 10 -34.67 -77.37 21.19
C GLN A 10 -33.36 -76.64 20.81
N ASP A 11 -32.25 -77.37 20.72
CA ASP A 11 -30.96 -76.83 20.27
C ASP A 11 -31.03 -76.34 18.81
N LEU A 12 -31.71 -77.08 17.94
CA LEU A 12 -31.93 -76.66 16.54
C LEU A 12 -32.72 -75.35 16.46
N ASN A 13 -33.76 -75.20 17.29
CA ASN A 13 -34.54 -73.97 17.35
C ASN A 13 -33.71 -72.79 17.89
N ALA A 14 -32.87 -73.01 18.91
CA ALA A 14 -31.97 -71.98 19.44
C ALA A 14 -30.92 -71.56 18.40
N ALA A 15 -30.33 -72.52 17.68
CA ALA A 15 -29.41 -72.26 16.59
C ALA A 15 -30.08 -71.47 15.45
N ARG A 16 -31.32 -71.81 15.09
CA ARG A 16 -32.09 -71.09 14.08
C ARG A 16 -32.36 -69.63 14.46
N THR A 17 -32.75 -69.38 15.71
CA THR A 17 -32.94 -68.01 16.22
C THR A 17 -31.62 -67.22 16.19
N SER A 18 -30.51 -67.85 16.56
CA SER A 18 -29.19 -67.22 16.55
C SER A 18 -28.72 -66.88 15.14
N ILE A 19 -28.98 -67.75 14.16
CA ILE A 19 -28.68 -67.48 12.74
C ILE A 19 -29.52 -66.29 12.25
N SER A 20 -30.83 -66.27 12.56
CA SER A 20 -31.69 -65.14 12.18
C SER A 20 -31.22 -63.81 12.78
N SER A 21 -30.76 -63.81 14.04
CA SER A 21 -30.25 -62.58 14.67
C SER A 21 -28.92 -62.13 14.06
N LEU A 22 -27.99 -63.06 13.81
CA LEU A 22 -26.72 -62.74 13.13
C LEU A 22 -26.96 -62.19 11.72
N GLN A 23 -27.93 -62.73 11.00
CA GLN A 23 -28.27 -62.27 9.66
C GLN A 23 -28.85 -60.85 9.67
N ALA A 24 -29.65 -60.51 10.69
CA ALA A 24 -30.10 -59.13 10.90
C ALA A 24 -28.94 -58.17 11.21
N THR A 25 -27.97 -58.60 12.03
CA THR A 25 -26.76 -57.81 12.33
C THR A 25 -25.91 -57.57 11.09
N VAL A 26 -25.67 -58.61 10.28
CA VAL A 26 -24.91 -58.48 9.02
C VAL A 26 -25.57 -57.48 8.09
N ASN A 27 -26.89 -57.57 7.88
CA ASN A 27 -27.61 -56.63 7.04
C ASN A 27 -27.52 -55.18 7.56
N SER A 28 -27.56 -54.99 8.89
CA SER A 28 -27.37 -53.67 9.52
C SER A 28 -25.97 -53.11 9.24
N GLN A 29 -24.93 -53.94 9.44
CA GLN A 29 -23.55 -53.56 9.21
C GLN A 29 -23.26 -53.26 7.73
N GLU A 30 -23.88 -53.98 6.81
CA GLU A 30 -23.78 -53.69 5.36
C GLU A 30 -24.39 -52.32 5.02
N SER A 31 -25.51 -51.95 5.64
CA SER A 31 -26.14 -50.63 5.46
C SER A 31 -25.30 -49.50 6.04
N GLU A 32 -24.71 -49.70 7.23
CA GLU A 32 -23.80 -48.73 7.85
C GLU A 32 -22.55 -48.54 7.01
N LEU A 33 -21.93 -49.63 6.53
CA LEU A 33 -20.75 -49.58 5.69
C LEU A 33 -21.01 -48.83 4.37
N SER A 34 -22.18 -49.02 3.77
CA SER A 34 -22.59 -48.26 2.58
C SER A 34 -22.67 -46.77 2.88
N THR A 35 -23.30 -46.40 3.99
CA THR A 35 -23.45 -44.99 4.41
C THR A 35 -22.08 -44.34 4.65
N THR A 36 -21.20 -45.00 5.42
CA THR A 36 -19.85 -44.48 5.69
C THR A 36 -19.02 -44.34 4.42
N LYS A 37 -19.21 -45.21 3.43
CA LYS A 37 -18.50 -45.11 2.14
C LYS A 37 -18.94 -43.89 1.34
N ASP A 38 -20.23 -43.56 1.36
CA ASP A 38 -20.79 -42.38 0.67
C ASP A 38 -20.34 -41.08 1.36
N GLU A 39 -20.30 -41.05 2.70
CA GLU A 39 -19.74 -39.94 3.47
C GLU A 39 -18.24 -39.74 3.17
N LEU A 40 -17.46 -40.82 3.11
CA LEU A 40 -16.04 -40.76 2.79
C LEU A 40 -15.80 -40.19 1.38
N LEU A 41 -16.64 -40.56 0.40
CA LEU A 41 -16.55 -40.03 -0.96
C LEU A 41 -16.87 -38.53 -1.00
N THR A 42 -17.86 -38.10 -0.21
CA THR A 42 -18.24 -36.69 -0.06
C THR A 42 -17.09 -35.89 0.53
N ILE A 43 -16.54 -36.32 1.67
CA ILE A 43 -15.40 -35.67 2.34
C ILE A 43 -14.17 -35.60 1.42
N LYS A 44 -13.90 -36.67 0.64
CA LYS A 44 -12.79 -36.68 -0.31
C LYS A 44 -12.93 -35.60 -1.38
N THR A 45 -14.16 -35.36 -1.84
CA THR A 45 -14.44 -34.34 -2.85
C THR A 45 -14.29 -32.93 -2.27
N GLU A 46 -14.79 -32.70 -1.06
CA GLU A 46 -14.63 -31.42 -0.35
C GLU A 46 -13.17 -31.10 -0.04
N LEU A 47 -12.38 -32.12 0.32
CA LEU A 47 -10.94 -31.98 0.56
C LEU A 47 -10.19 -31.53 -0.70
N GLU A 48 -10.52 -32.11 -1.86
CA GLU A 48 -9.90 -31.72 -3.13
C GLU A 48 -10.29 -30.29 -3.54
N ASN A 49 -11.56 -29.92 -3.34
CA ASN A 49 -12.01 -28.55 -3.59
C ASN A 49 -11.30 -27.54 -2.67
N THR A 50 -11.15 -27.87 -1.39
CA THR A 50 -10.45 -27.02 -0.41
C THR A 50 -8.98 -26.87 -0.77
N LYS A 51 -8.33 -27.95 -1.23
CA LYS A 51 -6.94 -27.93 -1.69
C LYS A 51 -6.77 -27.00 -2.89
N ASN A 52 -7.68 -27.07 -3.88
CA ASN A 52 -7.62 -26.20 -5.05
C ASN A 52 -7.85 -24.73 -4.69
N TYR A 53 -8.76 -24.46 -3.73
CA TYR A 53 -8.97 -23.11 -3.21
C TYR A 53 -7.72 -22.56 -2.53
N LEU A 54 -7.05 -23.36 -1.69
CA LEU A 54 -5.81 -22.95 -1.02
C LEU A 54 -4.69 -22.64 -2.01
N LEU A 55 -4.54 -23.43 -3.08
CA LEU A 55 -3.56 -23.16 -4.13
C LEU A 55 -3.80 -21.79 -4.80
N ASN A 56 -5.06 -21.46 -5.12
CA ASN A 56 -5.37 -20.15 -5.71
C ASN A 56 -5.10 -18.99 -4.74
N VAL A 57 -5.38 -19.17 -3.45
CA VAL A 57 -5.07 -18.15 -2.44
C VAL A 57 -3.55 -17.96 -2.29
N ASP A 58 -2.76 -19.03 -2.41
CA ASP A 58 -1.29 -18.96 -2.37
C ASP A 58 -0.74 -18.15 -3.56
N ASP A 59 -1.24 -18.42 -4.78
CA ASP A 59 -0.89 -17.67 -5.99
C ASP A 59 -1.24 -16.17 -5.87
N GLU A 60 -2.42 -15.86 -5.31
CA GLU A 60 -2.87 -14.48 -5.07
C GLU A 60 -2.00 -13.77 -4.02
N LEU A 61 -1.59 -14.49 -2.97
CA LEU A 61 -0.72 -13.95 -1.92
C LEU A 61 0.66 -13.60 -2.49
N GLU A 62 1.27 -14.51 -3.25
CA GLU A 62 2.58 -14.28 -3.89
C GLU A 62 2.51 -13.06 -4.84
N ALA A 63 1.45 -12.95 -5.64
CA ALA A 63 1.23 -11.78 -6.50
C ALA A 63 1.09 -10.47 -5.71
N THR A 64 0.49 -10.52 -4.52
CA THR A 64 0.30 -9.35 -3.65
C THR A 64 1.60 -8.95 -2.96
N GLU A 65 2.42 -9.92 -2.52
CA GLU A 65 3.74 -9.67 -1.96
C GLU A 65 4.68 -9.00 -2.97
N LEU A 66 4.66 -9.47 -4.22
CA LEU A 66 5.43 -8.85 -5.31
C LEU A 66 5.01 -7.40 -5.56
N ARG A 67 3.70 -7.12 -5.59
CA ARG A 67 3.18 -5.76 -5.73
C ARG A 67 3.59 -4.86 -4.57
N LEU A 68 3.53 -5.37 -3.35
CA LEU A 68 3.94 -4.63 -2.15
C LEU A 68 5.43 -4.29 -2.21
N SER A 69 6.27 -5.26 -2.59
CA SER A 69 7.71 -5.05 -2.74
C SER A 69 8.02 -4.02 -3.82
N ALA A 70 7.30 -4.03 -4.95
CA ALA A 70 7.47 -3.03 -6.00
C ALA A 70 7.08 -1.62 -5.51
N MET A 71 5.93 -1.49 -4.84
CA MET A 71 5.49 -0.20 -4.26
C MET A 71 6.48 0.33 -3.22
N GLN A 72 7.03 -0.52 -2.36
CA GLN A 72 8.04 -0.13 -1.38
C GLN A 72 9.35 0.28 -2.05
N THR A 73 9.73 -0.40 -3.13
CA THR A 73 10.92 -0.08 -3.93
C THR A 73 10.78 1.29 -4.55
N ASP A 74 9.69 1.60 -5.23
CA ASP A 74 9.49 2.92 -5.87
C ASP A 74 9.51 4.07 -4.85
N MET A 75 8.96 3.86 -3.64
CA MET A 75 8.99 4.85 -2.56
C MET A 75 10.37 5.00 -1.88
N LEU A 76 11.29 4.06 -2.08
CA LEU A 76 12.63 4.03 -1.45
C LEU A 76 13.77 4.41 -2.40
N HIS A 77 13.52 4.63 -3.70
CA HIS A 77 14.55 4.96 -4.70
C HIS A 77 14.62 6.44 -5.09
N LEU A 78 14.04 7.33 -4.29
CA LEU A 78 14.23 8.77 -4.53
C LEU A 78 15.71 9.12 -4.42
N HIS A 79 16.30 9.66 -5.49
CA HIS A 79 17.69 10.10 -5.48
C HIS A 79 17.79 11.61 -5.30
N ASN A 80 18.86 12.03 -4.64
CA ASN A 80 19.24 13.44 -4.61
C ASN A 80 19.71 13.84 -6.02
N PRO A 81 19.07 14.85 -6.67
CA PRO A 81 19.43 15.22 -8.04
C PRO A 81 20.75 15.99 -8.10
N THR A 82 21.27 16.23 -9.30
CA THR A 82 22.23 17.34 -9.52
C THR A 82 21.47 18.67 -9.59
N PHE A 83 22.17 19.81 -9.47
CA PHE A 83 21.54 21.11 -9.68
C PHE A 83 20.95 21.24 -11.10
N GLU A 84 21.68 20.77 -12.12
CA GLU A 84 21.20 20.74 -13.50
C GLU A 84 19.90 19.93 -13.63
N GLU A 85 19.88 18.71 -13.11
CA GLU A 85 18.71 17.83 -13.12
C GLU A 85 17.51 18.45 -12.41
N ALA A 86 17.69 19.06 -11.24
CA ALA A 86 16.62 19.75 -10.52
C ALA A 86 16.03 20.90 -11.36
N THR A 87 16.88 21.70 -12.01
CA THR A 87 16.40 22.80 -12.87
C THR A 87 15.76 22.33 -14.17
N SER A 88 16.24 21.22 -14.76
CA SER A 88 15.60 20.58 -15.90
C SER A 88 14.21 20.05 -15.54
N PHE A 89 14.10 19.38 -14.39
CA PHE A 89 12.82 18.93 -13.85
C PHE A 89 11.83 20.09 -13.68
N LEU A 90 12.22 21.18 -13.03
CA LEU A 90 11.33 22.35 -12.85
C LEU A 90 10.91 22.97 -14.18
N THR A 91 11.81 23.00 -15.18
CA THR A 91 11.49 23.50 -16.52
C THR A 91 10.45 22.63 -17.24
N GLU A 92 10.48 21.32 -17.03
CA GLU A 92 9.54 20.37 -17.60
C GLU A 92 8.21 20.34 -16.86
N ASP A 93 8.26 20.46 -15.53
CA ASP A 93 7.10 20.65 -14.68
C ASP A 93 6.28 21.88 -15.13
N LYS A 94 4.96 21.83 -14.94
CA LYS A 94 4.03 22.90 -15.39
C LYS A 94 3.23 23.46 -14.22
N THR A 95 3.69 23.25 -12.99
CA THR A 95 3.00 23.73 -11.80
C THR A 95 3.03 25.26 -11.71
N ASP A 96 4.13 25.88 -12.15
CA ASP A 96 4.32 27.33 -12.31
C ASP A 96 3.27 28.00 -13.21
N SER A 97 2.69 27.23 -14.14
CA SER A 97 1.71 27.70 -15.11
C SER A 97 0.28 27.77 -14.56
N LYS A 98 0.06 27.35 -13.30
CA LYS A 98 -1.25 27.39 -12.64
C LYS A 98 -1.46 28.74 -11.96
N ASP A 99 -2.70 29.22 -11.98
CA ASP A 99 -3.06 30.44 -11.27
C ASP A 99 -3.10 30.23 -9.75
N TYR A 100 -2.55 31.17 -9.01
CA TYR A 100 -2.75 31.25 -7.57
C TYR A 100 -4.18 31.68 -7.28
N VAL A 101 -4.93 30.85 -6.56
CA VAL A 101 -6.33 31.13 -6.20
C VAL A 101 -6.42 31.18 -4.68
N GLU A 102 -6.66 32.37 -4.13
CA GLU A 102 -6.88 32.56 -2.69
C GLU A 102 -7.98 31.61 -2.19
N ASP A 103 -7.77 31.04 -1.00
CA ASP A 103 -8.64 30.04 -0.34
C ASP A 103 -8.85 28.70 -1.09
N SER A 104 -8.19 28.46 -2.23
CA SER A 104 -8.38 27.24 -3.02
C SER A 104 -7.08 26.59 -3.49
N TYR A 105 -6.18 27.35 -4.12
CA TYR A 105 -4.91 26.87 -4.66
C TYR A 105 -3.80 27.86 -4.29
N VAL A 106 -3.24 27.63 -3.11
CA VAL A 106 -2.24 28.49 -2.46
C VAL A 106 -0.85 27.84 -2.48
N CYS A 107 0.16 28.52 -1.92
CA CYS A 107 1.56 28.11 -1.95
C CYS A 107 1.80 26.63 -1.56
N SER A 108 1.10 26.12 -0.54
CA SER A 108 1.22 24.71 -0.12
C SER A 108 0.77 23.71 -1.21
N HIS A 109 -0.18 24.08 -2.06
CA HIS A 109 -0.63 23.24 -3.17
C HIS A 109 0.38 23.22 -4.32
N PHE A 110 1.04 24.36 -4.61
CA PHE A 110 2.16 24.40 -5.55
C PHE A 110 3.31 23.51 -5.08
N ALA A 111 3.77 23.71 -3.83
CA ALA A 111 4.87 22.93 -3.27
C ALA A 111 4.57 21.42 -3.27
N HIS A 112 3.35 21.04 -2.87
CA HIS A 112 2.90 19.64 -2.90
C HIS A 112 2.83 19.07 -4.32
N ALA A 113 2.32 19.83 -5.30
CA ALA A 113 2.24 19.36 -6.68
C ALA A 113 3.63 19.13 -7.29
N VAL A 114 4.58 20.05 -7.08
CA VAL A 114 5.96 19.85 -7.54
C VAL A 114 6.60 18.65 -6.85
N ASN A 115 6.37 18.45 -5.56
CA ASN A 115 6.89 17.31 -4.81
C ASN A 115 6.40 15.96 -5.38
N ILE A 116 5.09 15.82 -5.63
CA ILE A 116 4.53 14.63 -6.28
C ILE A 116 5.12 14.39 -7.67
N ASN A 117 5.28 15.46 -8.46
CA ASN A 117 5.81 15.35 -9.81
C ASN A 117 7.29 14.93 -9.78
N ALA A 118 8.09 15.42 -8.82
CA ALA A 118 9.47 14.99 -8.61
C ALA A 118 9.54 13.51 -8.22
N ASP A 119 8.71 13.08 -7.26
CA ASP A 119 8.62 11.68 -6.83
C ASP A 119 8.30 10.73 -7.99
N SER A 120 7.40 11.14 -8.90
CA SER A 120 7.05 10.36 -10.09
C SER A 120 8.22 10.16 -11.06
N GLN A 121 9.27 10.98 -10.95
CA GLN A 121 10.51 10.90 -11.72
C GLN A 121 11.67 10.33 -10.89
N GLY A 122 11.41 9.88 -9.65
CA GLY A 122 12.44 9.38 -8.74
C GLY A 122 13.29 10.48 -8.11
N ILE A 123 12.93 11.76 -8.23
CA ILE A 123 13.72 12.87 -7.71
C ILE A 123 13.28 13.20 -6.29
N ARG A 124 14.23 13.18 -5.35
CA ARG A 124 13.97 13.54 -3.96
C ARG A 124 13.81 15.05 -3.80
N CYS A 125 12.57 15.48 -3.57
CA CYS A 125 12.18 16.88 -3.33
C CYS A 125 11.73 17.06 -1.87
N ALA A 126 12.12 18.16 -1.23
CA ALA A 126 11.65 18.53 0.10
C ALA A 126 10.52 19.57 0.01
N TYR A 127 9.55 19.46 0.92
CA TYR A 127 8.65 20.56 1.25
C TYR A 127 9.32 21.46 2.28
N VAL A 128 9.22 22.78 2.12
CA VAL A 128 9.82 23.74 3.04
C VAL A 128 8.74 24.67 3.61
N ASP A 129 8.50 24.55 4.92
CA ASP A 129 7.67 25.48 5.69
C ASP A 129 8.53 26.67 6.13
N MET A 130 8.22 27.85 5.61
CA MET A 130 8.96 29.06 5.91
C MET A 130 8.07 30.04 6.67
N ARG A 131 8.46 30.37 7.90
CA ARG A 131 7.60 31.10 8.83
C ARG A 131 7.96 32.57 8.89
N TYR A 132 6.95 33.41 8.89
CA TYR A 132 7.02 34.85 9.10
C TYR A 132 6.35 35.22 10.44
N PRO A 133 6.44 36.48 10.91
CA PRO A 133 5.86 36.87 12.20
C PRO A 133 4.34 36.69 12.29
N GLN A 134 3.62 36.81 11.17
CA GLN A 134 2.15 36.78 11.12
C GLN A 134 1.59 35.89 10.01
N SER A 135 2.45 35.21 9.25
CA SER A 135 2.07 34.36 8.12
C SER A 135 3.14 33.30 7.85
N ALA A 136 2.97 32.49 6.83
CA ALA A 136 3.95 31.50 6.39
C ALA A 136 3.92 31.41 4.86
N HIS A 137 4.98 30.83 4.29
CA HIS A 137 5.09 30.51 2.87
C HIS A 137 5.62 29.10 2.71
N ALA A 138 5.16 28.42 1.67
CA ALA A 138 5.57 27.07 1.34
C ALA A 138 6.39 27.10 0.06
N ILE A 139 7.62 26.61 0.14
CA ILE A 139 8.53 26.47 -1.01
C ILE A 139 9.04 25.03 -1.09
N ILE A 140 9.90 24.75 -2.07
CA ILE A 140 10.53 23.45 -2.24
C ILE A 140 12.05 23.56 -2.11
N ALA A 141 12.69 22.43 -1.83
CA ALA A 141 14.15 22.33 -1.87
C ALA A 141 14.63 20.99 -2.43
N PHE A 142 15.83 21.00 -2.98
CA PHE A 142 16.54 19.81 -3.43
C PHE A 142 17.91 19.76 -2.73
N ASP A 143 18.25 18.62 -2.15
CA ASP A 143 19.59 18.37 -1.61
C ASP A 143 20.45 17.87 -2.76
N THR A 144 21.01 18.82 -3.52
CA THR A 144 21.73 18.49 -4.75
C THR A 144 23.10 17.89 -4.45
N THR A 145 23.52 16.96 -5.28
CA THR A 145 24.80 16.25 -5.10
C THR A 145 26.03 17.13 -5.32
N ASP A 146 25.87 18.28 -5.97
CA ASP A 146 26.94 19.19 -6.42
C ASP A 146 26.86 20.61 -5.82
N GLU A 147 25.68 21.14 -5.50
CA GLU A 147 25.52 22.46 -4.85
C GLU A 147 24.99 22.39 -3.40
N GLY A 148 24.70 21.18 -2.90
CA GLY A 148 24.05 20.98 -1.61
C GLY A 148 22.59 21.43 -1.63
N LEU A 149 22.05 21.85 -0.49
CA LEU A 149 20.65 22.22 -0.38
C LEU A 149 20.33 23.54 -1.10
N VAL A 150 19.46 23.48 -2.10
CA VAL A 150 18.99 24.62 -2.90
C VAL A 150 17.47 24.75 -2.81
N TYR A 151 16.95 25.98 -2.88
CA TYR A 151 15.53 26.28 -2.71
C TYR A 151 14.96 26.95 -3.96
N PHE A 152 13.68 26.70 -4.23
CA PHE A 152 12.95 27.27 -5.35
C PHE A 152 11.52 27.63 -4.94
N ASP A 153 10.98 28.71 -5.49
CA ASP A 153 9.56 29.04 -5.34
C ASP A 153 8.74 28.23 -6.36
N PRO A 154 7.84 27.33 -5.92
CA PRO A 154 7.16 26.39 -6.82
C PRO A 154 6.09 27.05 -7.69
N ALA A 155 5.76 28.33 -7.46
CA ALA A 155 4.84 29.07 -8.31
C ALA A 155 5.55 29.86 -9.42
N THR A 156 6.88 30.00 -9.36
CA THR A 156 7.64 30.81 -10.34
C THR A 156 8.89 30.11 -10.89
N ASP A 157 9.26 28.95 -10.32
CA ASP A 157 10.52 28.22 -10.55
C ASP A 157 11.79 29.03 -10.24
N GLU A 158 11.65 30.19 -9.61
CA GLU A 158 12.80 31.03 -9.32
C GLU A 158 13.57 30.49 -8.12
N ARG A 159 14.90 30.52 -8.26
CA ARG A 159 15.79 30.12 -7.17
C ARG A 159 15.66 31.11 -6.02
N VAL A 160 15.69 30.59 -4.80
CA VAL A 160 15.65 31.38 -3.58
C VAL A 160 16.85 31.03 -2.71
N ARG A 161 17.43 32.03 -2.05
CA ARG A 161 18.46 31.85 -1.00
C ARG A 161 17.94 32.38 0.34
N PRO A 162 17.00 31.67 0.98
CA PRO A 162 16.38 32.15 2.20
C PRO A 162 17.41 32.25 3.34
N VAL A 163 17.33 33.33 4.11
CA VAL A 163 18.19 33.56 5.28
C VAL A 163 17.32 34.05 6.42
N VAL A 164 17.37 33.36 7.56
CA VAL A 164 16.67 33.79 8.79
C VAL A 164 17.08 35.21 9.15
N GLY A 165 16.09 36.06 9.44
CA GLY A 165 16.25 37.49 9.70
C GLY A 165 16.23 38.39 8.47
N LYS A 166 16.11 37.84 7.25
CA LYS A 166 15.90 38.63 6.02
C LYS A 166 14.47 38.51 5.51
N GLU A 167 14.01 39.58 4.86
CA GLU A 167 12.75 39.61 4.10
C GLU A 167 12.84 38.62 2.92
N TYR A 168 11.84 37.76 2.75
CA TYR A 168 11.82 36.71 1.71
C TYR A 168 11.92 37.27 0.30
N TRP A 169 11.18 38.34 -0.03
CA TRP A 169 11.20 38.94 -1.37
C TRP A 169 12.59 39.39 -1.83
N ARG A 170 13.53 39.64 -0.89
CA ARG A 170 14.94 39.96 -1.18
C ARG A 170 15.83 38.74 -1.37
N CYS A 171 15.34 37.57 -1.01
CA CYS A 171 16.06 36.31 -1.10
C CYS A 171 15.81 35.59 -2.43
N ILE A 172 14.82 36.03 -3.21
CA ILE A 172 14.51 35.50 -4.54
C ILE A 172 15.57 35.98 -5.54
N GLU A 173 16.02 35.09 -6.41
CA GLU A 173 16.86 35.40 -7.57
C GLU A 173 15.96 35.58 -8.79
N PRO A 174 15.48 36.81 -9.07
CA PRO A 174 14.50 37.02 -10.12
C PRO A 174 15.09 36.76 -11.49
N ARG A 175 14.23 36.33 -12.43
CA ARG A 175 14.58 36.26 -13.84
C ARG A 175 15.08 37.62 -14.37
N PRO A 176 15.98 37.62 -15.37
CA PRO A 176 16.56 38.86 -15.90
C PRO A 176 15.50 39.91 -16.29
N GLY A 177 15.62 41.11 -15.74
CA GLY A 177 14.71 42.23 -16.02
C GLY A 177 13.44 42.26 -15.16
N TYR A 178 13.23 41.27 -14.28
CA TYR A 178 12.17 41.29 -13.28
C TYR A 178 12.71 41.75 -11.92
N TYR A 179 11.86 42.45 -11.15
CA TYR A 179 12.16 42.89 -9.80
C TYR A 179 10.93 42.68 -8.93
N TYR A 180 11.14 42.09 -7.75
CA TYR A 180 10.08 41.96 -6.76
C TYR A 180 9.88 43.28 -6.02
N GLU A 181 8.61 43.64 -5.82
CA GLU A 181 8.24 44.75 -4.96
C GLU A 181 8.13 44.28 -3.51
N LYS A 182 8.40 45.18 -2.58
CA LYS A 182 8.23 44.89 -1.16
C LYS A 182 6.74 44.61 -0.87
N PRO A 183 6.39 43.48 -0.25
CA PRO A 183 5.01 43.16 0.10
C PRO A 183 4.47 44.12 1.18
N SER A 184 3.14 44.20 1.29
CA SER A 184 2.45 45.03 2.29
C SER A 184 2.53 44.48 3.72
N PHE A 185 2.92 43.22 3.87
CA PHE A 185 3.10 42.51 5.14
C PHE A 185 4.59 42.26 5.44
N ASP A 186 4.88 41.87 6.68
CA ASP A 186 6.23 41.51 7.12
C ASP A 186 6.54 40.06 6.76
N ASP A 187 7.38 39.87 5.74
CA ASP A 187 7.85 38.58 5.26
C ASP A 187 9.28 38.27 5.75
N THR A 188 9.70 38.86 6.88
CA THR A 188 10.96 38.52 7.54
C THR A 188 10.95 37.05 7.94
N ILE A 189 11.89 36.28 7.41
CA ILE A 189 12.00 34.85 7.70
C ILE A 189 12.41 34.65 9.16
N VAL A 190 11.56 34.02 9.95
CA VAL A 190 11.80 33.72 11.37
C VAL A 190 12.33 32.29 11.55
N ASP A 191 11.87 31.37 10.72
CA ASP A 191 12.21 29.94 10.80
C ASP A 191 12.10 29.30 9.41
N ILE A 192 12.93 28.27 9.18
CA ILE A 192 12.95 27.49 7.94
C ILE A 192 12.95 26.01 8.35
N LEU A 193 11.83 25.33 8.10
CA LEU A 193 11.67 23.90 8.37
C LEU A 193 11.64 23.12 7.06
N VAL A 194 12.65 22.28 6.84
CA VAL A 194 12.76 21.40 5.67
C VAL A 194 12.18 20.03 6.04
N ILE A 195 11.22 19.55 5.25
CA ILE A 195 10.48 18.32 5.45
C ILE A 195 10.71 17.43 4.22
N TRP A 196 11.14 16.19 4.48
CA TRP A 196 11.42 15.16 3.47
C TRP A 196 10.37 14.07 3.51
#